data_AF-A0A2N7AT62-F1
#
_entry.id   AF-A0A2N7AT62-F1
#
_cell.length_a   1.000
_cell.length_b   1.000
_cell.length_c   1.000
_cell.angle_alpha   90.00
_cell.angle_beta   90.00
_cell.angle_gamma   90.00
#
_symmetry.space_group_name_H-M   'P 1'
#
loop_
_entity.id
_entity.type
_entity.pdbx_description
1 polymer ?
#
loop_
_entity_poly.entity_id
_entity_poly.type
_entity_poly.pdbx_seq_one_letter_code
_entity_poly.pdbx_strand_id
1 'polypeptide(L)'
;MKKSILFLFCALLGTGSAVTTAATSVTNVSAQSVTQKGNYAQVSSDQAPVYDQSGDRTNVSLQKNSTWQVAKTQSINGTDYFQVASNEYLSSKDGFA
;
A
#
# COMPACT_ATOMS: atom_id res chain seq x y z
N MET A 1 -11.15 -24.38 78.01
CA MET A 1 -10.56 -25.74 77.98
C MET A 1 -9.63 -25.82 76.76
N LYS A 2 -8.35 -25.95 77.06
CA LYS A 2 -7.18 -26.14 76.18
C LYS A 2 -7.38 -27.21 75.10
N LYS A 3 -7.10 -26.86 73.84
CA LYS A 3 -6.85 -27.79 72.74
C LYS A 3 -5.69 -27.27 71.90
N SER A 4 -4.47 -27.61 72.32
CA SER A 4 -3.33 -27.64 71.40
C SER A 4 -3.38 -28.98 70.67
N ILE A 5 -3.21 -28.98 69.35
CA ILE A 5 -2.46 -30.05 68.68
C ILE A 5 -1.86 -29.50 67.39
N LEU A 6 -0.59 -29.83 67.23
CA LEU A 6 0.39 -29.44 66.21
C LEU A 6 0.32 -30.43 65.02
N PHE A 7 1.19 -30.23 64.01
CA PHE A 7 1.47 -31.02 62.78
C PHE A 7 0.75 -30.46 61.52
N LEU A 8 1.37 -30.26 60.34
CA LEU A 8 2.56 -30.85 59.71
C LEU A 8 2.97 -30.00 58.47
N PHE A 9 4.28 -29.77 58.27
CA PHE A 9 5.06 -29.62 57.02
C PHE A 9 4.41 -29.12 55.71
N CYS A 10 5.01 -28.08 55.10
CA CYS A 10 5.89 -28.23 53.93
C CYS A 10 6.41 -26.87 53.46
N ALA A 11 7.74 -26.75 53.36
CA ALA A 11 8.41 -25.62 52.75
C ALA A 11 8.17 -25.61 51.23
N LEU A 12 7.89 -24.45 50.66
CA LEU A 12 8.15 -24.20 49.25
C LEU A 12 8.86 -22.85 49.11
N LEU A 13 10.18 -22.93 48.92
CA LEU A 13 11.00 -21.80 48.51
C LEU A 13 10.61 -21.42 47.08
N GLY A 14 10.05 -20.23 46.90
CA GLY A 14 9.91 -19.60 45.59
C GLY A 14 11.13 -18.74 45.31
N THR A 15 12.18 -19.33 44.75
CA THR A 15 13.22 -18.62 43.99
C THR A 15 12.72 -18.41 42.57
N GLY A 16 12.99 -17.25 41.96
CA GLY A 16 12.78 -17.11 40.51
C GLY A 16 12.59 -15.69 39.97
N SER A 17 13.71 -14.98 39.83
CA SER A 17 14.06 -14.03 38.77
C SER A 17 12.99 -13.07 38.21
N ALA A 18 13.16 -11.79 38.55
CA ALA A 18 12.63 -10.68 37.75
C ALA A 18 13.21 -10.74 36.32
N VAL A 19 12.33 -10.79 35.32
CA VAL A 19 12.69 -10.48 33.93
C VAL A 19 12.31 -9.03 33.66
N THR A 20 13.31 -8.14 33.70
CA THR A 20 13.20 -6.78 33.17
C THR A 20 13.31 -6.85 31.66
N THR A 21 12.18 -6.87 30.95
CA THR A 21 12.14 -6.67 29.50
C THR A 21 12.54 -5.22 29.19
N ALA A 22 13.76 -5.02 28.70
CA ALA A 22 14.21 -3.76 28.14
C ALA A 22 13.41 -3.46 26.86
N ALA A 23 12.65 -2.36 26.86
CA ALA A 23 11.93 -1.89 25.68
C ALA A 23 12.93 -1.31 24.66
N THR A 24 12.99 -1.92 23.48
CA THR A 24 13.75 -1.43 22.33
C THR A 24 13.05 -0.21 21.73
N SER A 25 13.73 0.93 21.73
CA SER A 25 13.30 2.14 21.05
C SER A 25 13.38 1.96 19.53
N VAL A 26 12.24 1.77 18.88
CA VAL A 26 12.12 1.72 17.43
C VAL A 26 12.20 3.14 16.88
N THR A 27 13.24 3.47 16.11
CA THR A 27 13.37 4.75 15.43
C THR A 27 12.51 4.75 14.17
N ASN A 28 11.46 5.57 14.15
CA ASN A 28 10.65 5.81 12.96
C ASN A 28 11.47 6.62 11.95
N VAL A 29 11.79 6.03 10.79
CA VAL A 29 12.42 6.73 9.68
C VAL A 29 11.33 7.20 8.72
N SER A 30 11.21 8.51 8.52
CA SER A 30 10.34 9.11 7.51
C SER A 30 11.04 9.11 6.15
N ALA A 31 10.59 8.26 5.23
CA ALA A 31 10.99 8.36 3.83
C ALA A 31 10.34 9.61 3.20
N GLN A 32 11.16 10.55 2.74
CA GLN A 32 10.70 11.72 1.98
C GLN A 32 10.75 11.38 0.50
N SER A 33 9.60 11.41 -0.18
CA SER A 33 9.49 11.22 -1.62
C SER A 33 10.09 12.42 -2.36
N VAL A 34 11.17 12.18 -3.12
CA VAL A 34 11.83 13.18 -3.98
C VAL A 34 11.38 13.00 -5.43
N THR A 35 10.11 13.26 -5.73
CA THR A 35 9.64 13.28 -7.13
C THR A 35 8.89 14.58 -7.38
N GLN A 36 9.43 15.40 -8.29
CA GLN A 36 8.74 16.59 -8.79
C GLN A 36 7.36 16.19 -9.31
N LYS A 37 6.33 16.89 -8.85
CA LYS A 37 4.89 16.57 -8.99
C LYS A 37 4.42 16.62 -10.45
N GLY A 38 4.78 15.62 -11.25
CA GLY A 38 4.06 15.29 -12.48
C GLY A 38 2.83 14.45 -12.14
N ASN A 39 1.73 14.64 -12.88
CA ASN A 39 0.65 13.68 -12.87
C ASN A 39 1.09 12.50 -13.75
N TYR A 40 1.11 11.29 -13.19
CA TYR A 40 1.52 10.08 -13.90
C TYR A 40 0.41 9.04 -13.80
N ALA A 41 0.22 8.21 -14.82
CA ALA A 41 -0.66 7.06 -14.76
C ALA A 41 0.14 5.78 -14.93
N GLN A 42 -0.10 4.80 -14.05
CA GLN A 42 0.49 3.47 -14.13
C GLN A 42 -0.52 2.47 -14.69
N VAL A 43 -0.08 1.65 -15.64
CA VAL A 43 -0.89 0.59 -16.25
C VAL A 43 -0.98 -0.61 -15.30
N SER A 44 -2.20 -1.06 -14.99
CA SER A 44 -2.47 -2.20 -14.10
C SER A 44 -2.94 -3.46 -14.84
N SER A 45 -3.51 -3.33 -16.04
CA SER A 45 -3.87 -4.48 -16.87
C SER A 45 -2.65 -5.05 -17.60
N ASP A 46 -2.69 -6.34 -17.99
CA ASP A 46 -1.56 -7.01 -18.63
C ASP A 46 -1.17 -6.33 -19.95
N GLN A 47 -2.17 -5.84 -20.69
CA GLN A 47 -2.02 -5.04 -21.90
C GLN A 47 -3.20 -4.07 -22.02
N ALA A 48 -2.92 -2.78 -21.82
CA ALA A 48 -3.95 -1.75 -21.87
C ALA A 48 -4.13 -1.19 -23.29
N PRO A 49 -5.32 -1.24 -23.89
CA PRO A 49 -5.61 -0.45 -25.09
C PRO A 49 -5.38 1.04 -24.90
N VAL A 50 -4.92 1.67 -25.97
CA VAL A 50 -4.99 3.13 -26.11
C VAL A 50 -6.21 3.49 -26.94
N TYR A 51 -6.84 4.60 -26.58
CA TYR A 51 -8.00 5.15 -27.25
C TYR A 51 -7.69 6.55 -27.78
N ASP A 52 -8.45 7.00 -28.77
CA ASP A 52 -8.41 8.38 -29.23
C ASP A 52 -9.39 9.29 -28.46
N GLN A 53 -9.47 10.57 -28.83
CA GLN A 53 -10.37 11.54 -28.19
C GLN A 53 -11.86 11.24 -28.37
N SER A 54 -12.24 10.44 -29.37
CA SER A 54 -13.62 10.01 -29.62
C SER A 54 -13.98 8.78 -28.77
N GLY A 55 -12.98 8.12 -28.17
CA GLY A 55 -13.13 6.87 -27.44
C GLY A 55 -12.96 5.64 -28.33
N ASP A 56 -12.48 5.80 -29.57
CA ASP A 56 -12.20 4.70 -30.47
C ASP A 56 -10.83 4.09 -30.16
N ARG A 57 -10.75 2.76 -30.18
CA ARG A 57 -9.50 2.03 -29.88
C ARG A 57 -8.50 2.23 -31.01
N THR A 58 -7.25 2.54 -30.67
CA THR A 58 -6.14 2.63 -31.63
C THR A 58 -5.46 1.28 -31.83
N ASN A 59 -4.41 1.22 -32.65
CA ASN A 59 -3.55 0.04 -32.80
C ASN A 59 -2.42 -0.05 -31.75
N VAL A 60 -2.43 0.83 -30.75
CA VAL A 60 -1.40 0.91 -29.70
C VAL A 60 -1.90 0.26 -28.42
N SER A 61 -0.97 -0.36 -27.68
CA SER A 61 -1.23 -0.88 -26.34
C SER A 61 -0.07 -0.62 -25.41
N LEU A 62 -0.37 -0.32 -24.15
CA LEU A 62 0.62 -0.10 -23.10
C LEU A 62 0.81 -1.37 -22.29
N GLN A 63 2.06 -1.67 -21.94
CA GLN A 63 2.39 -2.86 -21.15
C GLN A 63 2.11 -2.62 -19.65
N LYS A 64 1.76 -3.69 -18.94
CA LYS A 64 1.62 -3.67 -17.48
C LYS A 64 2.82 -3.03 -16.79
N ASN A 65 2.57 -2.28 -15.73
CA ASN A 65 3.57 -1.58 -14.92
C ASN A 65 4.35 -0.50 -15.68
N SER A 66 3.98 -0.15 -16.91
CA SER A 66 4.48 1.06 -17.54
C SER A 66 3.83 2.30 -16.92
N THR A 67 4.60 3.38 -16.81
CA THR A 67 4.16 4.64 -16.21
C THR A 67 4.28 5.76 -17.24
N TRP A 68 3.21 6.52 -17.41
CA TRP A 68 3.08 7.54 -18.45
C TRP A 68 2.76 8.88 -17.83
N GLN A 69 3.37 9.94 -18.35
CA GLN A 69 3.02 11.29 -17.92
C GLN A 69 1.62 11.64 -18.43
N VAL A 70 0.79 12.21 -17.56
CA VAL A 70 -0.59 12.58 -17.84
C VAL A 70 -0.65 14.07 -18.12
N ALA A 71 -1.02 14.42 -19.35
CA ALA A 71 -1.23 15.82 -19.74
C ALA A 71 -2.55 16.37 -19.18
N LYS A 72 -3.62 15.57 -19.26
CA LYS A 72 -4.94 15.89 -18.71
C LYS A 72 -5.76 14.61 -18.51
N THR A 73 -6.80 14.71 -17.68
CA THR A 73 -7.84 13.69 -17.56
C THR A 73 -9.11 14.20 -18.24
N GLN A 74 -9.79 13.34 -19.00
CA GLN A 74 -11.08 13.66 -19.60
C GLN A 74 -12.05 12.48 -19.49
N SER A 75 -13.35 12.78 -19.43
CA SER A 75 -14.38 11.75 -19.42
C SER A 75 -14.90 11.53 -20.85
N ILE A 76 -14.85 10.29 -21.32
CA ILE A 76 -15.39 9.86 -22.61
C ILE A 76 -16.46 8.81 -22.31
N ASN A 77 -17.71 9.05 -22.70
CA ASN A 77 -18.85 8.16 -22.44
C ASN A 77 -18.97 7.72 -20.97
N GLY A 78 -18.69 8.62 -20.02
CA GLY A 78 -18.77 8.36 -18.58
C GLY A 78 -17.62 7.51 -18.01
N THR A 79 -16.56 7.26 -18.77
CA THR A 79 -15.31 6.66 -18.30
C THR A 79 -14.21 7.72 -18.32
N ASP A 80 -13.44 7.81 -17.24
CA ASP A 80 -12.29 8.72 -17.21
C ASP A 80 -11.10 8.11 -17.94
N TYR A 81 -10.37 8.96 -18.66
CA TYR A 81 -9.19 8.62 -19.43
C TYR A 81 -8.06 9.59 -19.14
N PHE A 82 -6.84 9.05 -19.04
CA PHE A 82 -5.61 9.80 -18.87
C PHE A 82 -4.94 10.03 -20.23
N GLN A 83 -4.73 11.29 -20.62
CA GLN A 83 -4.01 11.60 -21.85
C GLN A 83 -2.51 11.32 -21.66
N VAL A 84 -2.00 10.29 -22.33
CA VAL A 84 -0.61 9.84 -22.25
C VAL A 84 0.25 10.30 -23.43
N ALA A 85 -0.39 10.68 -24.55
CA ALA A 85 0.22 11.33 -25.70
C ALA A 85 -0.82 12.12 -26.52
N SER A 86 -0.42 12.73 -27.64
CA SER A 86 -1.33 13.50 -28.49
C SER A 86 -2.41 12.60 -29.08
N ASN A 87 -3.68 12.87 -28.78
CA ASN A 87 -4.82 12.04 -29.17
C ASN A 87 -4.71 10.57 -28.73
N GLU A 88 -4.01 10.29 -27.62
CA GLU A 88 -3.80 8.94 -27.09
C GLU A 88 -4.10 8.91 -25.59
N TYR A 89 -5.00 8.00 -25.22
CA TYR A 89 -5.62 7.98 -23.91
C TYR A 89 -5.62 6.58 -23.29
N LEU A 90 -5.19 6.50 -22.03
CA LEU A 90 -5.29 5.30 -21.18
C LEU A 90 -6.60 5.35 -20.39
N SER A 91 -7.40 4.30 -20.46
CA SER A 91 -8.63 4.17 -19.66
C SER A 91 -8.31 4.02 -18.17
N SER A 92 -9.07 4.68 -17.31
CA SER A 92 -9.04 4.48 -15.84
C SER A 92 -9.46 3.07 -15.41
N LYS A 93 -10.03 2.27 -16.32
CA LYS A 93 -10.30 0.85 -16.09
C LYS A 93 -9.03 -0.02 -16.21
N ASP A 94 -8.01 0.47 -16.88
CA ASP A 94 -6.78 -0.25 -17.22
C ASP A 94 -5.54 0.27 -16.46
N GLY A 95 -5.71 1.31 -15.65
CA GLY A 95 -4.63 1.94 -14.90
C GLY A 95 -5.15 2.97 -13.91
N PHE A 96 -4.23 3.58 -13.16
CA PHE A 96 -4.52 4.58 -12.14
C PHE A 96 -3.48 5.70 -12.18
N ALA A 97 -3.90 6.92 -11.82
CA ALA A 97 -3.02 8.09 -11.72
C ALA A 97 -2.75 8.50 -10.27
#